data_AF-A0A383AEZ6-F1
#
_entry.id   AF-A0A383AEZ6-F1
#
_cell.length_a   1.000
_cell.length_b   1.000
_cell.length_c   1.000
_cell.angle_alpha   90.00
_cell.angle_beta   90.00
_cell.angle_gamma   90.00
#
_symmetry.space_group_name_H-M   'P 1'
#
loop_
_entity.id
_entity.type
_entity.pdbx_description
1 polymer ?
#
loop_
_entity_poly.entity_id
_entity_poly.type
_entity_poly.pdbx_seq_one_letter_code
_entity_poly.pdbx_strand_id
1 'polypeptide(L)' 'NQVSEIIKTPYGYHIFKLVDIKAPRELTLSEAKNIIYNQLLRDEQSDRFEKWLIEHKNNSKIEIRENVLSKYSL' A
#
# COMPACT_ATOMS: atom_id res chain seq x y z
N ASN A 1 30.16 -4.09 2.44
CA ASN A 1 29.09 -4.84 1.75
C ASN A 1 28.39 -5.76 2.74
N GLN A 2 27.24 -5.33 3.26
CA GLN A 2 26.42 -6.07 4.23
C GLN A 2 25.20 -6.68 3.53
N VAL A 3 24.87 -7.92 3.89
CA VAL A 3 23.69 -8.65 3.41
C VAL A 3 22.77 -8.90 4.61
N SER A 4 21.47 -8.74 4.43
CA SER A 4 20.49 -8.99 5.48
C SER A 4 20.38 -10.49 5.80
N GLU A 5 19.77 -10.80 6.94
CA GLU A 5 19.23 -12.13 7.16
C GLU A 5 18.04 -12.40 6.22
N ILE A 6 17.61 -13.66 6.16
CA ILE A 6 16.46 -14.08 5.36
C ILE A 6 15.18 -13.54 6.01
N ILE A 7 14.41 -12.74 5.25
CA ILE A 7 13.14 -12.18 5.69
C ILE A 7 12.00 -12.95 5.03
N LYS A 8 11.09 -13.49 5.82
CA LYS A 8 9.88 -14.18 5.34
C LYS A 8 8.72 -13.19 5.23
N THR A 9 8.08 -13.12 4.07
CA THR A 9 6.83 -12.39 3.83
C THR A 9 5.78 -13.36 3.28
N PRO A 10 4.49 -12.98 3.21
CA PRO A 10 3.46 -13.83 2.59
C PRO A 10 3.78 -14.26 1.15
N TYR A 11 4.60 -13.48 0.45
CA TYR A 11 5.01 -13.74 -0.94
C TYR A 11 6.30 -14.57 -1.06
N GLY A 12 6.95 -14.97 0.05
CA GLY A 12 8.13 -15.82 0.05
C GLY A 12 9.30 -15.28 0.89
N TYR A 13 10.52 -15.60 0.48
CA TYR A 13 11.75 -15.27 1.23
C TYR A 13 12.56 -14.20 0.50
N HIS A 14 13.05 -13.21 1.24
CA HIS A 14 13.75 -12.04 0.72
C HIS A 14 15.12 -11.89 1.39
N ILE A 15 16.13 -11.50 0.62
CA ILE A 15 17.48 -11.17 1.10
C ILE A 15 17.87 -9.83 0.46
N PHE A 16 18.31 -8.86 1.26
CA PHE A 16 18.70 -7.54 0.80
C PHE A 16 20.21 -7.35 0.89
N LYS A 17 20.82 -6.78 -0.15
CA LYS A 17 22.22 -6.34 -0.13
C LYS A 17 22.27 -4.83 -0.04
N LEU A 18 22.95 -4.30 0.97
CA LEU A 18 23.17 -2.87 1.09
C LEU A 18 24.20 -2.41 0.07
N VAL A 19 23.77 -1.56 -0.86
CA VAL A 19 24.62 -1.02 -1.95
C VAL A 19 25.09 0.39 -1.69
N ASP A 20 24.33 1.19 -0.94
CA ASP A 20 24.65 2.59 -0.64
C ASP A 20 23.88 3.04 0.62
N ILE A 21 24.44 4.00 1.36
CA ILE A 21 23.77 4.69 2.47
C ILE A 21 23.82 6.18 2.20
N LYS A 22 22.66 6.79 1.97
CA LYS A 22 22.56 8.24 1.85
C LYS A 22 22.56 8.86 3.25
N ALA A 23 23.53 9.72 3.52
CA ALA A 23 23.59 10.45 4.79
C ALA A 23 22.32 11.31 4.99
N PRO A 24 21.81 11.44 6.24
CA PRO A 24 20.68 12.30 6.51
C PRO A 24 21.05 13.74 6.16
N ARG A 25 20.15 14.41 5.44
CA ARG A 25 20.24 15.85 5.17
C ARG A 25 18.86 16.47 5.18
N GLU A 26 18.80 17.76 5.44
CA GLU A 26 17.59 18.53 5.23
C GLU A 26 17.34 18.71 3.74
N LEU A 27 16.09 18.50 3.34
CA LEU A 27 15.60 18.83 2.01
C LEU A 27 15.04 20.25 2.06
N THR A 28 15.35 21.05 1.05
CA THR A 28 14.63 22.30 0.84
C THR A 28 13.18 22.00 0.47
N LEU A 29 12.28 22.98 0.69
CA LEU A 29 10.88 22.83 0.29
C LEU A 29 10.74 22.51 -1.20
N SER A 30 11.58 23.10 -2.07
CA SER A 30 11.54 22.84 -3.52
C SER A 30 11.83 21.37 -3.85
N GLU A 31 12.84 20.77 -3.20
CA GLU A 31 13.20 19.36 -3.38
C GLU A 31 12.13 18.41 -2.83
N ALA A 32 11.55 18.74 -1.67
CA ALA A 32 10.56 17.90 -1.01
C ALA A 32 9.14 18.05 -1.58
N LYS A 33 8.83 19.15 -2.29
CA LYS A 33 7.47 19.52 -2.71
C LYS A 33 6.76 18.39 -3.44
N ASN A 34 7.40 17.79 -4.44
CA ASN A 34 6.80 16.71 -5.22
C ASN A 34 6.61 15.43 -4.40
N ILE A 35 7.53 15.12 -3.48
CA ILE A 35 7.42 13.95 -2.60
C ILE A 35 6.21 14.12 -1.68
N ILE A 36 6.10 15.28 -1.04
CA ILE A 36 4.99 15.63 -0.13
C ILE A 36 3.68 15.60 -0.91
N TYR A 37 3.61 16.29 -2.05
CA TYR A 37 2.39 16.36 -2.86
C TYR A 37 1.91 14.97 -3.30
N ASN A 38 2.82 14.12 -3.81
CA ASN A 38 2.45 12.78 -4.24
C ASN A 38 2.02 11.88 -3.07
N GLN A 39 2.60 12.06 -1.88
CA GLN A 39 2.17 11.35 -0.69
C GLN A 39 0.74 11.75 -0.31
N LEU A 40 0.49 13.05 -0.14
CA LEU A 40 -0.82 13.58 0.20
C LEU A 40 -1.88 13.19 -0.84
N LEU A 41 -1.52 13.21 -2.13
CA LEU A 41 -2.41 12.83 -3.20
C LEU A 41 -2.82 11.34 -3.11
N ARG A 42 -1.87 10.44 -2.83
CA ARG A 42 -2.19 9.01 -2.65
C ARG A 42 -3.08 8.76 -1.45
N ASP A 43 -2.80 9.45 -0.35
CA ASP A 43 -3.57 9.32 0.88
C ASP A 43 -5.01 9.80 0.65
N GLU A 44 -5.19 11.00 0.05
CA GLU A 44 -6.52 11.53 -0.26
C GLU A 44 -7.26 10.64 -1.28
N GLN A 45 -6.58 10.14 -2.32
CA GLN A 45 -7.20 9.23 -3.29
C GLN A 45 -7.72 7.96 -2.64
N SER A 46 -6.96 7.38 -1.71
CA SER A 46 -7.35 6.17 -0.99
C SER A 46 -8.57 6.43 -0.12
N ASP A 47 -8.55 7.51 0.67
CA ASP A 47 -9.67 7.90 1.53
C ASP A 47 -10.95 8.18 0.75
N ARG A 48 -10.82 8.88 -0.38
CA ARG A 48 -11.94 9.23 -1.27
C ARG A 48 -12.52 7.97 -1.91
N PHE A 49 -11.66 7.06 -2.36
CA PHE A 49 -12.08 5.79 -2.96
C PHE A 49 -12.82 4.92 -1.95
N GLU A 50 -12.31 4.78 -0.72
CA GLU A 50 -12.98 4.00 0.32
C GLU A 50 -14.37 4.57 0.66
N LYS A 51 -14.47 5.88 0.85
CA LYS A 51 -15.75 6.56 1.12
C LYS A 51 -16.74 6.35 -0.02
N TRP A 52 -16.30 6.58 -1.26
CA TRP A 52 -17.10 6.35 -2.46
C TRP A 52 -17.59 4.90 -2.54
N LEU A 53 -16.71 3.93 -2.30
CA LEU A 53 -17.05 2.51 -2.34
C LEU A 53 -18.10 2.14 -1.29
N ILE A 54 -17.93 2.63 -0.05
CA ILE A 54 -18.87 2.38 1.04
C ILE A 54 -20.24 3.00 0.74
N GLU A 55 -20.27 4.25 0.26
CA GLU A 55 -21.49 4.94 -0.13
C GLU A 55 -22.26 4.13 -1.20
N HIS A 56 -21.56 3.73 -2.26
CA HIS A 56 -22.19 2.94 -3.33
C HIS A 56 -22.64 1.55 -2.86
N LYS A 57 -21.87 0.88 -1.99
CA LYS A 57 -22.28 -0.40 -1.41
C LYS A 57 -23.55 -0.26 -0.57
N ASN A 58 -23.64 0.77 0.26
CA ASN A 58 -24.80 1.00 1.13
C ASN A 58 -26.05 1.38 0.33
N ASN A 59 -25.88 2.12 -0.77
CA ASN A 59 -26.97 2.54 -1.64
C ASN A 59 -27.41 1.45 -2.64
N SER A 60 -26.74 0.29 -2.64
CA SER A 60 -27.02 -0.81 -3.56
C SER A 60 -27.60 -2.01 -2.82
N LYS A 61 -28.57 -2.70 -3.44
CA LYS A 61 -29.03 -4.00 -2.94
C LYS A 61 -28.01 -5.07 -3.35
N ILE A 62 -27.11 -5.44 -2.44
CA ILE A 62 -26.10 -6.49 -2.64
C ILE A 62 -26.52 -7.75 -1.88
N GLU A 63 -26.75 -8.86 -2.59
CA GLU A 63 -27.02 -10.17 -2.00
C GLU A 63 -25.80 -11.08 -2.18
N ILE A 64 -25.13 -11.45 -1.09
CA ILE A 64 -23.95 -12.33 -1.12
C ILE A 64 -24.39 -13.76 -0.81
N ARG A 65 -24.22 -14.68 -1.78
CA ARG A 65 -24.53 -16.11 -1.62
C ARG A 65 -23.31 -16.87 -1.08
N GLU A 66 -23.10 -16.77 0.22
CA GLU A 66 -21.96 -17.38 0.94
C GLU A 66 -21.83 -18.90 0.72
N ASN A 67 -22.96 -19.58 0.57
CA ASN A 67 -23.02 -21.02 0.31
C ASN A 67 -22.45 -21.43 -1.06
N VAL A 68 -22.38 -20.49 -2.02
CA VAL A 68 -21.74 -20.70 -3.32
C VAL A 68 -20.26 -20.29 -3.25
N LEU A 69 -19.96 -19.17 -2.60
CA LEU A 69 -18.59 -18.63 -2.49
C LEU A 69 -17.62 -19.56 -1.76
N SER A 70 -18.06 -20.14 -0.64
CA SER A 70 -17.26 -21.10 0.14
C SER A 70 -16.89 -22.38 -0.60
N LYS A 71 -17.58 -22.73 -1.69
CA LYS A 71 -17.24 -23.88 -2.55
C LYS A 71 -16.04 -23.63 -3.45
N TYR A 72 -15.65 -22.37 -3.62
CA TYR A 72 -14.58 -21.94 -4.53
C TYR A 72 -13.47 -21.18 -3.83
N SER A 73 -13.55 -20.97 -2.50
CA SER A 73 -12.42 -20.48 -1.72
C SER A 73 -11.37 -21.59 -1.63
N LEU A 74 -10.20 -21.34 -2.24
CA LEU A 74 -9.00 -22.19 -2.14
C LEU A 74 -8.47 -22.26 -0.70
#